data_AF-A0A7C1CZH8-F1
#
_entry.id   AF-A0A7C1CZH8-F1
#
_cell.length_a   1.000
_cell.length_b   1.000
_cell.length_c   1.000
_cell.angle_alpha   90.00
_cell.angle_beta   90.00
_cell.angle_gamma   90.00
#
_symmetry.space_group_name_H-M   'P 1'
#
loop_
_entity.id
_entity.type
_entity.pdbx_description
1 polymer ?
#
loop_
_entity_poly.entity_id
_entity_poly.type
_entity_poly.pdbx_seq_one_letter_code
_entity_poly.pdbx_strand_id
1 'polypeptide(L)'
;MDYPVKTRVRFVLNGESVDSIVLERGQTAFIDLLIESCDGEEWAQAHGTISASIVYFDGKSFEEIAVCPIENDRVALEADLPVGTYYLQATVALSSPVVLQRVQRLKLKIVVDRE
;
A
#
# COMPACT_ATOMS: atom_id res chain seq x y z
N MET A 1 22.21 -20.53 -10.26
CA MET A 1 21.86 -19.30 -10.99
C MET A 1 20.54 -18.85 -10.39
N ASP A 2 20.53 -17.72 -9.70
CA ASP A 2 19.29 -17.19 -9.15
C ASP A 2 18.51 -16.48 -10.25
N TYR A 3 17.41 -17.10 -10.65
CA TYR A 3 16.47 -16.48 -11.58
C TYR A 3 15.66 -15.40 -10.86
N PRO A 4 15.30 -14.29 -11.54
CA PRO A 4 14.44 -13.28 -10.94
C PRO A 4 13.08 -13.90 -10.59
N VAL A 5 12.79 -13.97 -9.29
CA VAL A 5 11.52 -14.48 -8.75
C VAL A 5 10.43 -13.44 -8.99
N LYS A 6 9.26 -13.83 -9.49
CA LYS A 6 8.14 -12.89 -9.64
C LYS A 6 7.66 -12.49 -8.25
N THR A 7 7.35 -11.21 -8.08
CA THR A 7 6.91 -10.65 -6.80
C THR A 7 5.71 -9.76 -7.01
N ARG A 8 4.77 -9.74 -6.06
CA ARG A 8 3.60 -8.86 -6.07
C ARG A 8 3.31 -8.33 -4.67
N VAL A 9 2.71 -7.15 -4.61
CA VAL A 9 2.23 -6.51 -3.39
C VAL A 9 0.77 -6.16 -3.62
N ARG A 10 -0.10 -6.51 -2.66
CA ARG A 10 -1.53 -6.24 -2.72
C ARG A 10 -1.97 -5.58 -1.43
N PHE A 11 -2.88 -4.62 -1.55
CA PHE A 11 -3.63 -4.10 -0.41
C PHE A 11 -4.82 -5.00 -0.17
N VAL A 12 -5.05 -5.36 1.08
CA VAL A 12 -6.12 -6.25 1.51
C VAL A 12 -6.93 -5.55 2.59
N LEU A 13 -8.26 -5.60 2.45
CA LEU A 13 -9.20 -5.10 3.44
C LEU A 13 -10.28 -6.17 3.63
N ASN A 14 -10.52 -6.57 4.88
CA ASN A 14 -11.47 -7.64 5.23
C ASN A 14 -11.26 -8.97 4.47
N GLY A 15 -9.99 -9.29 4.17
CA GLY A 15 -9.61 -10.52 3.46
C GLY A 15 -9.69 -10.43 1.93
N GLU A 16 -10.13 -9.30 1.38
CA GLU A 16 -10.25 -9.10 -0.08
C GLU A 16 -9.21 -8.09 -0.59
N SER A 17 -8.70 -8.34 -1.80
CA SER A 17 -7.79 -7.42 -2.45
C SER A 17 -8.54 -6.16 -2.89
N VAL A 18 -8.02 -4.99 -2.53
CA VAL A 18 -8.62 -3.69 -2.85
C VAL A 18 -7.69 -2.84 -3.70
N ASP A 19 -8.27 -2.08 -4.63
CA ASP A 19 -7.59 -1.10 -5.49
C ASP A 19 -8.04 0.34 -5.23
N SER A 20 -9.15 0.50 -4.51
CA SER A 20 -9.65 1.78 -4.03
C SER A 20 -10.44 1.65 -2.73
N ILE A 21 -10.39 2.70 -1.90
CA ILE A 21 -11.24 2.85 -0.72
C ILE A 21 -11.77 4.28 -0.63
N VAL A 22 -12.94 4.43 0.02
CA VAL A 22 -13.53 5.71 0.38
C VAL A 22 -13.46 5.83 1.90
N LEU A 23 -12.98 6.97 2.39
CA LEU A 23 -12.91 7.27 3.80
C LEU A 23 -13.58 8.60 4.08
N GLU A 24 -14.29 8.67 5.19
CA GLU A 24 -14.77 9.94 5.74
C GLU A 24 -13.60 10.69 6.39
N ARG A 25 -13.64 12.01 6.33
CA ARG A 25 -12.60 12.83 6.96
C ARG A 25 -12.56 12.54 8.46
N GLY A 26 -11.36 12.25 8.97
CA GLY A 26 -11.13 11.88 10.37
C GLY A 26 -11.29 10.38 10.67
N GLN A 27 -11.72 9.57 9.69
CA GLN A 27 -11.79 8.12 9.84
C GLN A 27 -10.37 7.51 9.87
N THR A 28 -10.19 6.50 10.72
CA THR A 28 -9.01 5.63 10.68
C THR A 28 -9.36 4.31 10.00
N ALA A 29 -8.50 3.87 9.09
CA ALA A 29 -8.59 2.57 8.45
C ALA A 29 -7.29 1.79 8.64
N PHE A 30 -7.42 0.47 8.74
CA PHE A 30 -6.30 -0.44 8.83
C PHE A 30 -6.26 -1.30 7.57
N ILE A 31 -5.20 -1.17 6.78
CA ILE A 31 -5.07 -1.85 5.50
C ILE A 31 -3.95 -2.87 5.58
N ASP A 32 -4.27 -4.14 5.33
CA ASP A 32 -3.27 -5.21 5.31
C ASP A 32 -2.46 -5.16 4.00
N LEU A 33 -1.16 -5.43 4.09
CA LEU A 33 -0.30 -5.62 2.93
C LEU A 33 0.02 -7.10 2.78
N LEU A 34 -0.32 -7.65 1.62
CA LEU A 34 0.07 -8.99 1.23
C LEU A 34 1.21 -8.93 0.22
N ILE A 35 2.38 -9.36 0.65
CA ILE A 35 3.59 -9.46 -0.16
C ILE A 35 3.80 -10.93 -0.50
N GLU A 36 3.93 -11.23 -1.79
CA GLU A 36 4.10 -12.61 -2.24
C GLU A 36 5.24 -12.71 -3.27
N SER A 37 5.94 -13.83 -3.22
CA SER A 37 6.88 -14.27 -4.24
C SER A 37 6.38 -15.55 -4.91
N CYS A 38 6.76 -15.75 -6.17
CA CYS A 38 6.35 -16.90 -6.96
C CYS A 38 7.57 -17.75 -7.30
N ASP A 39 7.68 -18.93 -6.69
CA ASP A 39 8.69 -19.93 -7.04
C ASP A 39 8.05 -20.99 -7.95
N GLY A 40 8.31 -20.88 -9.26
CA GLY A 40 7.62 -21.69 -10.27
C GLY A 40 6.15 -21.31 -10.44
N GLU A 41 5.23 -22.16 -9.97
CA GLU A 41 3.78 -22.03 -10.15
C GLU A 41 3.03 -21.57 -8.88
N GLU A 42 3.66 -21.64 -7.71
CA GLU A 42 3.03 -21.32 -6.43
C GLU A 42 3.40 -19.92 -5.94
N TRP A 43 2.41 -19.21 -5.40
CA TRP A 43 2.63 -17.95 -4.69
C TRP A 43 2.71 -18.22 -3.19
N ALA A 44 3.80 -17.79 -2.57
CA ALA A 44 4.01 -17.87 -1.13
C ALA A 44 4.17 -16.47 -0.53
N GLN A 45 3.81 -16.33 0.74
CA GLN A 45 4.05 -15.10 1.48
C GLN A 45 5.56 -14.81 1.53
N ALA A 46 5.92 -13.57 1.22
CA ALA A 46 7.27 -13.07 1.28
C ALA A 46 7.35 -11.92 2.29
N HIS A 47 8.56 -11.66 2.77
CA HIS A 47 8.83 -10.60 3.72
C HIS A 47 9.76 -9.55 3.10
N GLY A 48 9.59 -8.30 3.50
CA GLY A 48 10.43 -7.20 3.07
C GLY A 48 10.28 -6.01 4.02
N THR A 49 11.16 -5.03 3.88
CA THR A 49 11.01 -3.77 4.61
C THR A 49 9.94 -2.94 3.94
N ILE A 50 8.88 -2.61 4.68
CA ILE A 50 7.76 -1.84 4.19
C ILE A 50 7.88 -0.38 4.66
N SER A 51 7.67 0.56 3.76
CA SER A 51 7.32 1.94 4.10
C SER A 51 6.00 2.30 3.43
N ALA A 52 5.20 3.14 4.11
CA ALA A 52 3.89 3.54 3.64
C ALA A 52 3.71 5.05 3.82
N SER A 53 3.15 5.70 2.81
CA SER A 53 2.79 7.12 2.88
C SER A 53 1.57 7.45 2.05
N ILE A 54 0.82 8.47 2.48
CA ILE A 54 -0.21 9.09 1.65
C ILE A 54 0.49 10.05 0.69
N VAL A 55 0.19 9.89 -0.60
CA VAL A 55 0.70 10.73 -1.67
C VAL A 55 -0.43 11.36 -2.47
N TYR A 56 -0.18 12.54 -3.03
CA TYR A 56 -1.06 13.21 -4.00
C TYR A 56 -0.39 13.24 -5.37
N PHE A 57 -1.20 13.16 -6.43
CA PHE A 57 -0.71 13.24 -7.81
C PHE A 57 -1.02 14.62 -8.39
N ASP A 58 0.03 15.40 -8.68
CA ASP A 58 -0.09 16.77 -9.21
C ASP A 58 -0.31 16.83 -10.73
N GLY A 59 -0.37 15.67 -11.40
CA GLY A 59 -0.42 15.54 -12.86
C GLY A 59 0.91 15.14 -13.50
N LYS A 60 2.02 15.16 -12.75
CA LYS A 60 3.37 14.79 -13.21
C LYS A 60 4.05 13.80 -12.26
N SER A 61 3.96 14.03 -10.96
CA SER A 61 4.63 13.28 -9.91
C SER A 61 3.70 13.02 -8.73
N PHE A 62 4.08 12.01 -7.93
CA PHE A 62 3.49 11.77 -6.63
C PHE A 62 4.28 12.53 -5.57
N GLU A 63 3.59 13.38 -4.82
CA GLU A 63 4.15 14.12 -3.69
C GLU A 63 3.67 13.50 -2.37
N GLU A 64 4.59 13.28 -1.44
CA GLU A 64 4.27 12.77 -0.12
C GLU A 64 3.59 13.84 0.74
N ILE A 65 2.50 13.46 1.39
CA ILE A 65 1.72 14.32 2.27
C ILE A 65 1.85 13.89 3.72
N ALA A 66 1.83 12.58 3.98
CA ALA A 66 1.90 12.03 5.32
C ALA A 66 2.54 10.64 5.31
N VAL A 67 3.38 10.34 6.29
CA VAL A 67 3.92 9.00 6.52
C VAL A 67 2.91 8.20 7.33
N CYS A 68 2.65 6.96 6.93
CA CYS A 68 1.72 6.07 7.62
C CYS A 68 2.49 5.09 8.53
N PRO A 69 2.08 4.93 9.81
CA PRO A 69 2.61 3.88 10.66
C PRO A 69 2.30 2.48 10.09
N ILE A 70 3.23 1.54 10.30
CA ILE A 70 3.08 0.14 9.92
C ILE A 70 3.33 -0.73 11.14
N GLU A 71 2.43 -1.68 11.38
CA GLU A 71 2.54 -2.68 12.43
C GLU A 71 2.13 -4.04 11.85
N ASN A 72 2.99 -5.06 11.92
CA ASN A 72 2.70 -6.42 11.42
C ASN A 72 2.15 -6.43 9.96
N ASP A 73 2.83 -5.75 9.04
CA ASP A 73 2.42 -5.59 7.63
C ASP A 73 1.06 -4.91 7.41
N ARG A 74 0.50 -4.29 8.46
CA ARG A 74 -0.74 -3.51 8.41
C ARG A 74 -0.43 -2.03 8.50
N VAL A 75 -0.95 -1.27 7.55
CA VAL A 75 -0.82 0.18 7.50
C VAL A 75 -1.96 0.82 8.28
N ALA A 76 -1.63 1.69 9.24
CA ALA A 76 -2.59 2.58 9.87
C ALA A 76 -2.74 3.85 9.01
N LEU A 77 -3.94 4.05 8.47
CA LEU A 77 -4.28 5.16 7.59
C LEU A 77 -5.23 6.11 8.30
N GLU A 78 -4.81 7.35 8.51
CA GLU A 78 -5.62 8.41 9.09
C GLU A 78 -6.11 9.36 7.97
N ALA A 79 -7.42 9.45 7.81
CA ALA A 79 -8.06 10.31 6.80
C ALA A 79 -8.21 11.76 7.27
N ASP A 80 -7.23 12.32 8.00
CA ASP A 80 -7.22 13.76 8.35
C ASP A 80 -6.63 14.61 7.22
N LEU A 81 -7.26 14.52 6.06
CA LEU A 81 -6.91 15.26 4.86
C LEU A 81 -8.14 16.01 4.33
N PRO A 82 -7.94 17.08 3.53
CA PRO A 82 -9.03 17.70 2.80
C PRO A 82 -9.80 16.69 1.93
N VAL A 83 -11.06 17.00 1.63
CA VAL A 83 -11.86 16.22 0.67
C VAL A 83 -11.14 16.19 -0.67
N GLY A 84 -10.93 15.00 -1.21
CA GLY A 84 -10.10 14.85 -2.40
C GLY A 84 -9.80 13.40 -2.76
N THR A 85 -8.94 13.24 -3.77
CA THR A 85 -8.38 11.94 -4.16
C THR A 85 -6.89 11.92 -3.87
N TYR A 86 -6.47 10.89 -3.16
CA TYR A 86 -5.09 10.63 -2.77
C TYR A 86 -4.74 9.17 -3.09
N TYR A 87 -3.53 8.75 -2.74
CA TYR A 87 -3.11 7.37 -2.85
C TYR A 87 -2.36 6.96 -1.60
N LEU A 88 -2.67 5.79 -1.05
CA LEU A 88 -1.79 5.12 -0.11
C LEU A 88 -0.71 4.42 -0.94
N GLN A 89 0.53 4.85 -0.80
CA GLN A 89 1.70 4.26 -1.46
C GLN A 89 2.42 3.35 -0.47
N ALA A 90 2.52 2.07 -0.80
CA ALA A 90 3.38 1.11 -0.10
C ALA A 90 4.63 0.86 -0.94
N THR A 91 5.79 1.07 -0.34
CA THR A 91 7.09 0.70 -0.91
C THR A 91 7.63 -0.49 -0.14
N VAL A 92 7.92 -1.57 -0.86
CA VAL A 92 8.43 -2.81 -0.28
C VAL A 92 9.82 -3.07 -0.84
N ALA A 93 10.82 -3.06 0.02
CA ALA A 93 12.19 -3.48 -0.29
C ALA A 93 12.37 -4.95 0.08
N LEU A 94 12.42 -5.80 -0.93
CA LEU A 94 12.67 -7.24 -0.80
C LEU A 94 14.18 -7.49 -0.82
N SER A 95 14.66 -8.35 0.08
CA SER A 95 16.05 -8.79 0.14
C SER A 95 16.19 -10.22 -0.37
N SER A 96 17.17 -10.44 -1.26
CA SER A 96 17.60 -11.75 -1.80
C SER A 96 16.54 -12.56 -2.60
N PRO A 97 16.94 -13.28 -3.67
CA PRO A 97 18.24 -13.24 -4.35
C PRO A 97 18.43 -11.99 -5.23
N VAL A 98 17.39 -11.17 -5.41
CA VAL A 98 17.47 -9.87 -6.08
C VAL A 98 16.90 -8.81 -5.15
N VAL A 99 17.70 -7.76 -4.88
CA VAL A 99 17.20 -6.58 -4.19
C VAL A 99 16.20 -5.88 -5.11
N LEU A 100 14.92 -5.99 -4.77
CA LEU A 100 13.82 -5.47 -5.57
C LEU A 100 13.01 -4.50 -4.73
N GLN A 101 12.80 -3.31 -5.28
CA GLN A 101 11.86 -2.35 -4.72
C GLN A 101 10.56 -2.41 -5.50
N ARG A 102 9.46 -2.68 -4.81
CA ARG A 102 8.11 -2.63 -5.36
C ARG A 102 7.41 -1.41 -4.80
N VAL A 103 6.72 -0.69 -5.67
CA VAL A 103 5.83 0.40 -5.28
C VAL A 103 4.42 0.01 -5.71
N GLN A 104 3.50 -0.06 -4.76
CA GLN A 104 2.09 -0.34 -5.00
C GLN A 104 1.26 0.83 -4.46
N ARG A 105 0.17 1.17 -5.15
CA ARG A 105 -0.70 2.30 -4.78
C ARG A 105 -2.15 1.84 -4.67
N LEU A 106 -2.82 2.26 -3.60
CA LEU A 106 -4.25 2.12 -3.36
C LEU A 106 -4.88 3.49 -3.49
N LYS A 107 -5.93 3.62 -4.32
CA LYS A 107 -6.63 4.90 -4.47
C LYS A 107 -7.43 5.21 -3.20
N LEU A 108 -7.27 6.40 -2.66
CA LEU A 108 -8.00 6.89 -1.50
C LEU A 108 -8.93 8.02 -1.93
N LYS A 109 -10.21 7.94 -1.59
CA LYS A 109 -11.14 9.06 -1.76
C LYS A 109 -11.61 9.54 -0.40
N ILE A 110 -11.24 10.77 -0.05
CA ILE A 110 -11.69 11.41 1.19
C ILE A 110 -12.98 12.18 0.91
N VAL A 111 -14.02 11.90 1.68
CA VAL A 111 -15.33 12.55 1.59
C VAL A 111 -15.68 13.25 2.90
N VAL A 112 -16.64 14.17 2.85
CA VAL A 112 -17.20 14.78 4.07
C VAL A 112 -18.08 13.73 4.75
N ASP A 113 -17.99 13.65 6.06
CA ASP A 113 -19.00 12.99 6.88
C ASP A 113 -20.38 13.59 6.56
N ARG A 114 -21.33 12.73 6.18
CA ARG A 114 -22.71 13.14 5.89
C ARG A 114 -23.58 12.58 6.99
N GLU A 115 -23.69 13.33 8.09
CA GLU A 115 -24.84 13.21 9.00
C GLU A 115 -26.15 13.63 8.30
#